data_AF-A0A8J4WHC5-F1
#
_entry.id   AF-A0A8J4WHC5-F1
#
_cell.length_a   1.000
_cell.length_b   1.000
_cell.length_c   1.000
_cell.angle_alpha   90.00
_cell.angle_beta   90.00
_cell.angle_gamma   90.00
#
_symmetry.space_group_name_H-M   'P 1'
#
loop_
_entity.id
_entity.type
_entity.pdbx_description
1 polymer ?
#
loop_
_entity_poly.entity_id
_entity_poly.type
_entity_poly.pdbx_seq_one_letter_code
_entity_poly.pdbx_strand_id
1 'polypeptide(L)'
;RSLRTQLVGCERDFEYLAKLHCLRQAFDFIFDQPEPTIWICAVGKLSGFRLLHGLGYPINDFKEAYERLLTFVNDQKHNPNNTMAEELTTKGVKVINFYDVVIDLMLLDSLELLSDPPASVLSVTRHRWLSDNFKRVALDSTIWTILLAKRKLLKYADGFYAHYYTLVGTVTPALAWGFLGPDEGALRMCNRFREVIVAFLREAFMCYHKPRATEGFRRQGTPTNLDLEDILPASSENSHAENKQPVSDFESDKQEHIYLNSSDDVDGADNGDDNSTIIYQAPVGPDSCNHISDLSRDRDKTGLRYTTVPELAEDLYCLFIDCMAQLARMFREEARLAMNPQPDDWNINPEPPILRVF
;
A
#
# COMPACT_ATOMS: atom_id res chain seq x y z
N ARG A 1 3.10 11.40 7.64
CA ARG A 1 2.56 10.11 7.14
C ARG A 1 3.47 8.98 7.61
N SER A 2 2.94 7.79 7.87
CA SER A 2 3.69 6.63 8.37
C SER A 2 4.54 6.01 7.25
N LEU A 3 5.68 5.44 7.61
CA LEU A 3 6.53 4.72 6.65
C LEU A 3 5.94 3.34 6.40
N ARG A 4 5.80 2.97 5.12
CA ARG A 4 5.24 1.67 4.70
C ARG A 4 6.31 0.58 4.59
N THR A 5 7.46 0.75 5.27
CA THR A 5 8.65 -0.11 5.20
C THR A 5 8.33 -1.60 5.36
N GLN A 6 7.61 -1.97 6.43
CA GLN A 6 7.25 -3.36 6.71
C GLN A 6 6.23 -3.92 5.69
N LEU A 7 5.27 -3.09 5.26
CA LEU A 7 4.21 -3.50 4.33
C LEU A 7 4.81 -4.00 3.01
N VAL A 8 5.78 -3.25 2.49
CA VAL A 8 6.44 -3.52 1.21
C VAL A 8 7.66 -4.45 1.34
N GLY A 9 7.96 -4.94 2.55
CA GLY A 9 9.04 -5.90 2.80
C GLY A 9 10.45 -5.30 2.71
N CYS A 10 10.62 -3.99 2.90
CA CYS A 10 11.95 -3.40 3.06
C CYS A 10 12.47 -3.67 4.48
N GLU A 11 13.78 -3.86 4.63
CA GLU A 11 14.39 -4.14 5.94
C GLU A 11 14.52 -2.87 6.78
N ARG A 12 14.75 -1.73 6.14
CA ARG A 12 15.04 -0.46 6.81
C ARG A 12 14.38 0.72 6.09
N ASP A 13 14.09 1.77 6.84
CA ASP A 13 13.41 2.96 6.33
C ASP A 13 14.19 3.68 5.22
N PHE A 14 15.51 3.73 5.29
CA PHE A 14 16.32 4.37 4.26
C PHE A 14 16.22 3.62 2.90
N GLU A 15 16.10 2.29 2.93
CA GLU A 15 15.92 1.45 1.74
C GLU A 15 14.57 1.74 1.11
N TYR A 16 13.52 1.76 1.94
CA TYR A 16 12.17 2.13 1.53
C TYR A 16 12.15 3.51 0.87
N LEU A 17 12.74 4.52 1.50
CA LEU A 17 12.76 5.89 0.99
C LEU A 17 13.54 6.01 -0.33
N ALA A 18 14.67 5.30 -0.47
CA ALA A 18 15.45 5.29 -1.69
C ALA A 18 14.67 4.64 -2.84
N LYS A 19 14.09 3.46 -2.63
CA LYS A 19 13.26 2.78 -3.63
C LYS A 19 12.03 3.60 -4.01
N LEU A 20 11.36 4.18 -3.03
CA LEU A 20 10.22 5.06 -3.25
C LEU A 20 10.58 6.28 -4.11
N HIS A 21 11.76 6.87 -3.91
CA HIS A 21 12.22 7.96 -4.77
C HIS A 21 12.36 7.52 -6.23
N CYS A 22 12.95 6.36 -6.49
CA CYS A 22 13.04 5.80 -7.85
C CYS A 22 11.66 5.48 -8.44
N LEU A 23 10.76 4.89 -7.65
CA LEU A 23 9.39 4.58 -8.09
C LEU A 23 8.61 5.85 -8.45
N ARG A 24 8.79 6.94 -7.71
CA ARG A 24 8.17 8.23 -8.05
C ARG A 24 8.61 8.70 -9.44
N GLN A 25 9.91 8.66 -9.73
CA GLN A 25 10.45 9.03 -11.04
C GLN A 25 9.90 8.13 -12.15
N ALA A 26 9.78 6.82 -11.89
CA ALA A 26 9.20 5.87 -12.83
C ALA A 26 7.71 6.15 -13.09
N PHE A 27 6.93 6.47 -12.05
CA PHE A 27 5.54 6.90 -12.22
C PHE A 27 5.45 8.20 -13.03
N ASP A 28 6.26 9.21 -12.71
CA ASP A 28 6.27 10.47 -13.45
C ASP A 28 6.56 10.22 -14.94
N PHE A 29 7.53 9.35 -15.25
CA PHE A 29 7.83 8.92 -16.63
C PHE A 29 6.64 8.26 -17.33
N ILE A 30 5.85 7.43 -16.64
CA ILE A 30 4.64 6.80 -17.18
C ILE A 30 3.55 7.85 -17.42
N PHE A 31 3.32 8.74 -16.44
CA PHE A 31 2.25 9.74 -16.49
C PHE A 31 2.54 10.95 -17.38
N ASP A 32 3.79 11.12 -17.81
CA ASP A 32 4.15 12.07 -18.87
C ASP A 32 3.69 11.59 -20.27
N GLN A 33 3.35 10.30 -20.41
CA GLN A 33 2.84 9.74 -21.67
C GLN A 33 1.30 9.75 -21.68
N PRO A 34 0.66 10.30 -22.74
CA PRO A 34 -0.78 10.48 -22.75
C PRO A 34 -1.54 9.16 -22.86
N GLU A 35 -1.09 8.21 -23.71
CA GLU A 35 -1.80 6.95 -23.89
C GLU A 35 -1.78 6.07 -22.62
N PRO A 36 -0.64 5.81 -21.96
CA PRO A 36 -0.61 5.10 -20.67
C PRO A 36 -1.44 5.78 -19.58
N THR A 37 -1.40 7.12 -19.50
CA THR A 37 -2.20 7.89 -18.52
C THR A 37 -3.70 7.66 -18.71
N ILE A 38 -4.20 7.78 -19.95
CA ILE A 38 -5.60 7.54 -20.27
C ILE A 38 -6.00 6.11 -19.94
N TRP A 39 -5.14 5.14 -20.28
CA TRP A 39 -5.38 3.74 -20.00
C TRP A 39 -5.46 3.46 -18.48
N ILE A 40 -4.51 3.94 -17.69
CA ILE A 40 -4.50 3.81 -16.21
C ILE A 40 -5.78 4.39 -15.61
N CYS A 41 -6.20 5.58 -16.04
CA CYS A 41 -7.44 6.21 -15.61
C CYS A 41 -8.67 5.34 -15.93
N ALA A 42 -8.71 4.72 -17.11
CA ALA A 42 -9.81 3.86 -17.54
C ALA A 42 -9.87 2.55 -16.72
N VAL A 43 -8.74 1.85 -16.54
CA VAL A 43 -8.71 0.59 -15.78
C VAL A 43 -8.94 0.81 -14.28
N GLY A 44 -8.53 1.95 -13.73
CA GLY A 44 -8.87 2.37 -12.37
C GLY A 44 -10.38 2.53 -12.18
N LYS A 45 -11.05 3.25 -13.10
CA LYS A 45 -12.51 3.40 -13.11
C LYS A 45 -13.23 2.05 -13.21
N LEU A 46 -12.78 1.21 -14.13
CA LEU A 46 -13.38 -0.10 -14.36
C LEU A 46 -13.22 -1.01 -13.14
N SER A 47 -12.10 -0.93 -12.43
CA SER A 47 -11.90 -1.69 -11.19
C SER A 47 -12.84 -1.23 -10.07
N GLY A 48 -13.14 0.07 -9.99
CA GLY A 48 -14.18 0.59 -9.11
C GLY A 48 -15.57 0.08 -9.45
N PHE A 49 -15.94 0.04 -10.74
CA PHE A 49 -17.22 -0.57 -11.18
C PHE A 49 -17.34 -2.03 -10.79
N ARG A 50 -16.30 -2.83 -11.05
CA ARG A 50 -16.28 -4.25 -10.71
C ARG A 50 -16.40 -4.49 -9.21
N LEU A 51 -15.67 -3.71 -8.41
CA LEU A 51 -15.72 -3.77 -6.95
C LEU A 51 -17.13 -3.47 -6.42
N LEU A 52 -17.71 -2.34 -6.84
CA LEU A 52 -19.05 -1.92 -6.38
C LEU A 52 -20.13 -2.90 -6.83
N HIS A 53 -20.07 -3.36 -8.08
CA HIS A 53 -20.99 -4.35 -8.60
C HIS A 53 -20.91 -5.67 -7.83
N GLY A 54 -19.69 -6.16 -7.56
CA GLY A 54 -19.47 -7.37 -6.77
C GLY A 54 -20.02 -7.26 -5.34
N LEU A 55 -20.05 -6.05 -4.76
CA LEU A 55 -20.57 -5.78 -3.41
C LEU A 55 -22.06 -5.40 -3.40
N GLY A 56 -22.71 -5.34 -4.56
CA GLY A 56 -24.11 -4.95 -4.70
C GLY A 56 -24.37 -3.46 -4.40
N TYR A 57 -23.43 -2.57 -4.76
CA TYR A 57 -23.56 -1.12 -4.62
C TYR A 57 -23.75 -0.42 -5.97
N PRO A 58 -24.44 0.74 -5.98
CA PRO A 58 -24.67 1.50 -7.20
C PRO A 58 -23.37 2.06 -7.77
N ILE A 59 -23.23 2.00 -9.10
CA ILE A 59 -22.02 2.44 -9.82
C ILE A 59 -22.11 3.87 -10.37
N ASN A 60 -23.32 4.42 -10.51
CA ASN A 60 -23.56 5.68 -11.22
C ASN A 60 -22.94 6.86 -10.46
N ASP A 61 -23.15 6.91 -9.15
CA ASP A 61 -22.60 7.96 -8.29
C ASP A 61 -21.06 7.90 -8.29
N PHE A 62 -20.50 6.69 -8.28
CA PHE A 62 -19.06 6.48 -8.40
C PHE A 62 -18.53 6.98 -9.74
N LYS A 63 -19.19 6.66 -10.86
CA LYS A 63 -18.80 7.12 -12.19
C LYS A 63 -18.67 8.64 -12.21
N GLU A 64 -19.73 9.32 -11.76
CA GLU A 64 -19.81 10.77 -11.77
C GLU A 64 -18.77 11.41 -10.84
N ALA A 65 -18.58 10.85 -9.64
CA ALA A 65 -17.58 11.33 -8.69
C ALA A 65 -16.15 11.13 -9.20
N TYR A 66 -15.86 9.99 -9.84
CA TYR A 66 -14.55 9.67 -10.41
C TYR A 66 -14.21 10.62 -11.57
N GLU A 67 -15.16 10.84 -12.49
CA GLU A 67 -15.00 11.75 -13.62
C GLU A 67 -14.76 13.19 -13.15
N ARG A 68 -15.54 13.68 -12.17
CA ARG A 68 -15.32 15.00 -11.56
C ARG A 68 -13.94 15.14 -10.92
N LEU A 69 -13.47 14.14 -10.17
CA LEU A 69 -12.15 14.16 -9.55
C LEU A 69 -11.05 14.24 -10.62
N LEU A 70 -11.15 13.44 -11.69
CA LEU A 70 -10.18 13.47 -12.78
C LEU A 70 -10.16 14.81 -13.52
N THR A 71 -11.34 15.37 -13.81
CA THR A 71 -11.45 16.72 -14.40
C THR A 71 -10.76 17.74 -13.51
N PHE A 72 -11.06 17.76 -12.21
CA PHE A 72 -10.42 18.67 -11.26
C PHE A 72 -8.90 18.52 -11.25
N VAL A 73 -8.37 17.29 -11.12
CA VAL A 73 -6.92 17.04 -11.08
C VAL A 73 -6.25 17.53 -12.38
N ASN A 74 -6.86 17.29 -13.53
CA ASN A 74 -6.35 17.76 -14.81
C ASN A 74 -6.35 19.29 -14.91
N ASP A 75 -7.41 19.95 -14.42
CA ASP A 75 -7.50 21.41 -14.39
C ASP A 75 -6.44 22.04 -13.47
N GLN A 76 -6.13 21.39 -12.35
CA GLN A 76 -5.08 21.85 -11.43
C GLN A 76 -3.66 21.73 -12.02
N LYS A 77 -3.41 20.83 -12.98
CA LYS A 77 -2.08 20.63 -13.60
C LYS A 77 -1.56 21.91 -14.28
N HIS A 78 -2.46 22.71 -14.85
CA HIS A 78 -2.12 23.93 -15.58
C HIS A 78 -2.46 25.21 -14.80
N ASN A 79 -3.02 25.10 -13.60
CA ASN A 79 -3.47 26.25 -12.82
C ASN A 79 -2.30 26.85 -12.01
N PRO A 80 -1.99 28.15 -12.17
CA PRO A 80 -0.95 28.82 -11.38
C PRO A 80 -1.28 28.89 -9.89
N ASN A 81 -2.57 28.88 -9.52
CA ASN A 81 -3.06 28.84 -8.15
C ASN A 81 -3.52 27.42 -7.79
N ASN A 82 -2.57 26.47 -7.80
CA ASN A 82 -2.85 25.05 -7.56
C ASN A 82 -3.30 24.81 -6.11
N THR A 83 -4.62 24.88 -5.90
CA THR A 83 -5.27 24.65 -4.60
C THR A 83 -5.06 23.22 -4.09
N MET A 84 -4.97 22.24 -5.00
CA MET A 84 -4.70 20.84 -4.66
C MET A 84 -3.35 20.67 -3.97
N ALA A 85 -2.30 21.31 -4.50
CA ALA A 85 -0.96 21.22 -3.94
C ALA A 85 -0.90 21.78 -2.52
N GLU A 86 -1.58 22.90 -2.29
CA GLU A 86 -1.68 23.51 -0.96
C GLU A 86 -2.42 22.60 0.03
N GLU A 87 -3.57 22.05 -0.37
CA GLU A 87 -4.35 21.14 0.49
C GLU A 87 -3.57 19.88 0.85
N LEU A 88 -2.95 19.24 -0.14
CA LEU A 88 -2.16 18.02 0.04
C LEU A 88 -0.95 18.28 0.95
N THR A 89 -0.24 19.39 0.76
CA THR A 89 0.90 19.77 1.61
C THR A 89 0.46 20.02 3.04
N THR A 90 -0.67 20.70 3.25
CA THR A 90 -1.26 20.95 4.58
C THR A 90 -1.62 19.66 5.31
N LYS A 91 -1.94 18.59 4.56
CA LYS A 91 -2.20 17.25 5.09
C LYS A 91 -0.96 16.36 5.16
N GLY A 92 0.23 16.92 4.91
CA GLY A 92 1.51 16.25 5.09
C GLY A 92 1.98 15.40 3.90
N VAL A 93 1.38 15.57 2.72
CA VAL A 93 1.89 15.00 1.46
C VAL A 93 3.07 15.87 0.99
N LYS A 94 4.28 15.33 1.04
CA LYS A 94 5.51 16.07 0.71
C LYS A 94 5.80 16.13 -0.78
N VAL A 95 5.38 15.11 -1.53
CA VAL A 95 5.58 14.99 -2.97
C VAL A 95 4.25 14.64 -3.59
N ILE A 96 3.80 15.41 -4.58
CA ILE A 96 2.57 15.13 -5.32
C ILE A 96 2.92 14.16 -6.45
N ASN A 97 2.84 12.87 -6.16
CA ASN A 97 3.07 11.80 -7.11
C ASN A 97 1.93 10.77 -7.00
N PHE A 98 1.74 9.96 -8.04
CA PHE A 98 0.72 8.92 -8.06
C PHE A 98 0.83 7.98 -6.85
N TYR A 99 2.04 7.59 -6.45
CA TYR A 99 2.22 6.76 -5.26
C TYR A 99 1.74 7.47 -4.00
N ASP A 100 2.18 8.70 -3.76
CA ASP A 100 1.86 9.43 -2.54
C ASP A 100 0.36 9.71 -2.39
N VAL A 101 -0.29 10.11 -3.49
CA VAL A 101 -1.70 10.51 -3.49
C VAL A 101 -2.63 9.30 -3.65
N VAL A 102 -2.48 8.51 -4.71
CA VAL A 102 -3.45 7.46 -5.02
C VAL A 102 -3.18 6.19 -4.21
N ILE A 103 -1.92 5.75 -4.16
CA ILE A 103 -1.58 4.50 -3.46
C ILE A 103 -1.59 4.73 -1.95
N ASP A 104 -0.77 5.65 -1.45
CA ASP A 104 -0.59 5.81 -0.02
C ASP A 104 -1.79 6.56 0.59
N LEU A 105 -2.13 7.76 0.11
CA LEU A 105 -3.18 8.58 0.75
C LEU A 105 -4.59 8.05 0.51
N MET A 106 -4.92 7.62 -0.70
CA MET A 106 -6.28 7.19 -1.00
C MET A 106 -6.50 5.72 -0.68
N LEU A 107 -5.64 4.82 -1.17
CA LEU A 107 -5.86 3.38 -1.09
C LEU A 107 -5.41 2.77 0.24
N LEU A 108 -4.15 2.96 0.64
CA LEU A 108 -3.60 2.37 1.86
C LEU A 108 -4.23 2.95 3.12
N ASP A 109 -4.35 4.27 3.24
CA ASP A 109 -5.02 4.88 4.39
C ASP A 109 -6.48 4.38 4.53
N SER A 110 -7.18 4.13 3.42
CA SER A 110 -8.54 3.57 3.46
C SER A 110 -8.55 2.11 3.93
N LEU A 111 -7.63 1.27 3.46
CA LEU A 111 -7.52 -0.13 3.89
C LEU A 111 -7.10 -0.26 5.36
N GLU A 112 -6.22 0.63 5.83
CA GLU A 112 -5.81 0.72 7.24
C GLU A 112 -6.99 1.13 8.14
N LEU A 113 -7.74 2.17 7.75
CA LEU A 113 -8.94 2.61 8.46
C LEU A 113 -10.01 1.50 8.58
N LEU A 114 -10.12 0.65 7.55
CA LEU A 114 -11.06 -0.48 7.56
C LEU A 114 -10.56 -1.68 8.38
N SER A 115 -9.26 -1.76 8.64
CA SER A 115 -8.65 -2.81 9.47
C SER A 115 -8.78 -2.49 10.96
N ASP A 116 -8.80 -1.20 11.32
CA ASP A 116 -9.05 -0.71 12.67
C ASP A 116 -10.20 0.32 12.70
N PRO A 117 -11.45 -0.13 12.49
CA PRO A 117 -12.60 0.76 12.41
C PRO A 117 -13.00 1.33 13.78
N PRO A 118 -13.61 2.54 13.84
CA PRO A 118 -14.09 3.11 15.09
C PRO A 118 -15.07 2.21 15.85
N ALA A 119 -15.06 2.28 17.19
CA ALA A 119 -15.94 1.48 18.05
C ALA A 119 -17.43 1.64 17.72
N SER A 120 -17.86 2.82 17.28
CA SER A 120 -19.23 3.08 16.83
C SER A 120 -19.62 2.21 15.62
N VAL A 121 -18.71 2.05 14.66
CA VAL A 121 -18.90 1.18 13.49
C VAL A 121 -18.98 -0.28 13.93
N LEU A 122 -18.04 -0.73 14.77
CA LEU A 122 -17.99 -2.10 15.27
C LEU A 122 -19.24 -2.49 16.08
N SER A 123 -19.75 -1.57 16.90
CA SER A 123 -20.92 -1.82 17.73
C SER A 123 -22.17 -2.18 16.92
N VAL A 124 -22.30 -1.60 15.72
CA VAL A 124 -23.42 -1.87 14.80
C VAL A 124 -23.18 -3.15 14.02
N THR A 125 -21.99 -3.31 13.43
CA THR A 125 -21.71 -4.45 12.55
C THR A 125 -21.67 -5.78 13.29
N ARG A 126 -21.12 -5.78 14.51
CA ARG A 126 -21.01 -6.97 15.38
C ARG A 126 -22.29 -7.29 16.15
N HIS A 127 -23.32 -6.42 16.11
CA HIS A 127 -24.55 -6.67 16.85
C HIS A 127 -25.33 -7.84 16.24
N ARG A 128 -25.48 -8.95 16.97
CA ARG A 128 -26.11 -10.18 16.44
C ARG A 128 -27.62 -10.04 16.19
N TRP A 129 -28.29 -9.11 16.87
CA TRP A 129 -29.75 -8.97 16.80
C TRP A 129 -30.23 -7.95 15.76
N LEU A 130 -29.31 -7.23 15.10
CA LEU A 130 -29.68 -6.29 14.04
C LEU A 130 -29.74 -7.02 12.70
N SER A 131 -30.75 -6.71 11.89
CA SER A 131 -30.85 -7.22 10.54
C SER A 131 -29.74 -6.67 9.65
N ASP A 132 -29.35 -7.43 8.64
CA ASP A 132 -28.29 -7.04 7.71
C ASP A 132 -28.60 -5.74 6.97
N ASN A 133 -29.86 -5.55 6.57
CA ASN A 133 -30.32 -4.30 5.97
C ASN A 133 -30.16 -3.11 6.93
N PHE A 134 -30.48 -3.29 8.21
CA PHE A 134 -30.28 -2.23 9.20
C PHE A 134 -28.79 -1.91 9.39
N LYS A 135 -27.93 -2.93 9.48
CA LYS A 135 -26.48 -2.75 9.59
C LYS A 135 -25.91 -1.97 8.41
N ARG A 136 -26.37 -2.29 7.19
CA ARG A 136 -25.95 -1.61 5.96
C ARG A 136 -26.34 -0.13 5.98
N VAL A 137 -27.61 0.17 6.25
CA VAL A 137 -28.10 1.56 6.34
C VAL A 137 -27.37 2.34 7.44
N ALA A 138 -27.10 1.72 8.58
CA ALA A 138 -26.37 2.34 9.68
C ALA A 138 -24.89 2.60 9.32
N LEU A 139 -24.24 1.69 8.60
CA LEU A 139 -22.89 1.90 8.05
C LEU A 139 -22.85 3.07 7.08
N ASP A 140 -23.76 3.09 6.10
CA ASP A 140 -23.88 4.17 5.11
C ASP A 140 -24.06 5.53 5.81
N SER A 141 -24.98 5.59 6.79
CA SER A 141 -25.26 6.80 7.56
C SER A 141 -24.07 7.26 8.40
N THR A 142 -23.33 6.32 9.00
CA THR A 142 -22.14 6.62 9.81
C THR A 142 -21.03 7.19 8.94
N ILE A 143 -20.74 6.57 7.81
CA ILE A 143 -19.71 7.03 6.86
C ILE A 143 -20.09 8.40 6.29
N TRP A 144 -21.35 8.59 5.90
CA TRP A 144 -21.85 9.87 5.44
C TRP A 144 -21.66 10.98 6.49
N THR A 145 -21.98 10.69 7.76
CA THR A 145 -21.82 11.65 8.86
C THR A 145 -20.35 12.05 9.07
N ILE A 146 -19.43 11.08 9.01
CA ILE A 146 -17.98 11.32 9.09
C ILE A 146 -17.51 12.19 7.92
N LEU A 147 -17.91 11.88 6.70
CA LEU A 147 -17.53 12.65 5.51
C LEU A 147 -18.12 14.05 5.54
N LEU A 148 -19.37 14.21 5.99
CA LEU A 148 -20.00 15.51 6.17
C LEU A 148 -19.23 16.36 7.19
N ALA A 149 -18.83 15.78 8.31
CA ALA A 149 -18.00 16.47 9.30
C ALA A 149 -16.65 16.88 8.72
N LYS A 150 -15.98 16.00 7.98
CA LYS A 150 -14.70 16.32 7.31
C LYS A 150 -14.86 17.43 6.26
N ARG A 151 -15.94 17.44 5.48
CA ARG A 151 -16.23 18.49 4.47
C ARG A 151 -16.40 19.88 5.10
N LYS A 152 -17.01 19.97 6.28
CA LYS A 152 -17.17 21.24 7.01
C LYS A 152 -15.84 21.87 7.45
N LEU A 153 -14.78 21.07 7.51
CA LEU A 153 -13.44 21.50 7.92
C LEU A 153 -12.53 21.82 6.72
N LEU A 154 -13.04 21.75 5.49
CA LEU A 154 -12.26 22.03 4.30
C LEU A 154 -12.05 23.53 4.13
N LYS A 155 -10.83 23.89 3.73
CA LYS A 155 -10.48 25.26 3.36
C LYS A 155 -11.18 25.66 2.06
N TYR A 156 -11.19 24.76 1.07
CA TYR A 156 -11.80 24.98 -0.23
C TYR A 156 -13.04 24.10 -0.39
N ALA A 157 -14.19 24.72 -0.64
CA ALA A 157 -15.46 24.02 -0.83
C ALA A 157 -15.47 23.14 -2.10
N ASP A 158 -14.67 23.52 -3.09
CA ASP A 158 -14.46 22.82 -4.37
C ASP A 158 -12.97 22.50 -4.58
N GLY A 159 -12.33 22.01 -3.51
CA GLY A 159 -10.92 21.58 -3.51
C GLY A 159 -10.74 20.10 -3.80
N PHE A 160 -9.48 19.63 -3.80
CA PHE A 160 -9.13 18.23 -3.97
C PHE A 160 -9.87 17.34 -2.97
N TYR A 161 -9.87 17.73 -1.68
CA TYR A 161 -10.53 16.93 -0.65
C TYR A 161 -12.05 16.92 -0.78
N ALA A 162 -12.66 17.95 -1.37
CA ALA A 162 -14.10 17.96 -1.63
C ALA A 162 -14.47 16.89 -2.68
N HIS A 163 -13.74 16.84 -3.81
CA HIS A 163 -13.91 15.80 -4.83
C HIS A 163 -13.54 14.42 -4.31
N TYR A 164 -12.41 14.30 -3.60
CA TYR A 164 -11.98 13.03 -3.01
C TYR A 164 -13.01 12.49 -2.00
N TYR A 165 -13.53 13.29 -1.08
CA TYR A 165 -14.57 12.84 -0.14
C TYR A 165 -15.91 12.54 -0.82
N THR A 166 -16.17 13.08 -2.01
CA THR A 166 -17.32 12.67 -2.81
C THR A 166 -17.11 11.28 -3.38
N LEU A 167 -15.92 11.01 -3.95
CA LEU A 167 -15.55 9.68 -4.43
C LEU A 167 -15.56 8.63 -3.31
N VAL A 168 -14.90 8.91 -2.19
CA VAL A 168 -14.85 8.03 -1.00
C VAL A 168 -16.25 7.68 -0.50
N GLY A 169 -17.18 8.63 -0.53
CA GLY A 169 -18.58 8.41 -0.13
C GLY A 169 -19.31 7.35 -0.94
N THR A 170 -18.84 7.04 -2.16
CA THR A 170 -19.44 6.02 -3.02
C THR A 170 -18.78 4.65 -2.87
N VAL A 171 -17.52 4.60 -2.41
CA VAL A 171 -16.72 3.35 -2.32
C VAL A 171 -16.59 2.81 -0.91
N THR A 172 -16.34 3.68 0.07
CA THR A 172 -16.08 3.25 1.45
C THR A 172 -17.24 2.52 2.11
N PRO A 173 -18.53 2.85 1.88
CA PRO A 173 -19.62 2.05 2.43
C PRO A 173 -19.62 0.62 1.89
N ALA A 174 -19.30 0.46 0.60
CA ALA A 174 -19.14 -0.86 0.01
C ALA A 174 -18.02 -1.66 0.66
N LEU A 175 -16.83 -1.07 0.76
CA LEU A 175 -15.69 -1.73 1.40
C LEU A 175 -15.92 -2.01 2.89
N ALA A 176 -16.56 -1.09 3.63
CA ALA A 176 -16.92 -1.29 5.03
C ALA A 176 -17.91 -2.44 5.20
N TRP A 177 -18.91 -2.54 4.33
CA TRP A 177 -19.81 -3.69 4.30
C TRP A 177 -19.07 -4.98 3.97
N GLY A 178 -18.17 -4.96 2.99
CA GLY A 178 -17.39 -6.14 2.62
C GLY A 178 -16.48 -6.62 3.74
N PHE A 179 -15.73 -5.74 4.39
CA PHE A 179 -14.79 -6.14 5.45
C PHE A 179 -15.45 -6.40 6.81
N LEU A 180 -16.52 -5.67 7.15
CA LEU A 180 -17.07 -5.66 8.51
C LEU A 180 -18.49 -6.25 8.58
N GLY A 181 -19.14 -6.45 7.44
CA GLY A 181 -20.45 -7.04 7.36
C GLY A 181 -20.44 -8.55 7.61
N PRO A 182 -21.63 -9.17 7.71
CA PRO A 182 -21.78 -10.60 7.96
C PRO A 182 -21.67 -11.48 6.71
N ASP A 183 -21.49 -10.87 5.52
CA ASP A 183 -21.43 -11.59 4.24
C ASP A 183 -20.01 -12.12 3.98
N GLU A 184 -19.84 -13.44 4.13
CA GLU A 184 -18.57 -14.14 3.90
C GLU A 184 -18.06 -14.04 2.46
N GLY A 185 -18.96 -13.94 1.47
CA GLY A 185 -18.59 -13.76 0.07
C GLY A 185 -18.01 -12.37 -0.18
N ALA A 186 -18.66 -11.34 0.36
CA ALA A 186 -18.18 -9.97 0.32
C ALA A 186 -16.84 -9.81 1.04
N LEU A 187 -16.69 -10.45 2.22
CA LEU A 187 -15.44 -10.48 2.98
C LEU A 187 -14.31 -11.14 2.20
N ARG A 188 -14.56 -12.32 1.63
CA ARG A 188 -13.58 -13.02 0.78
C ARG A 188 -13.13 -12.15 -0.39
N MET A 189 -14.06 -11.53 -1.11
CA MET A 189 -13.73 -10.67 -2.25
C MET A 189 -12.89 -9.45 -1.82
N CYS A 190 -13.26 -8.78 -0.72
CA CYS A 190 -12.51 -7.65 -0.19
C CYS A 190 -11.09 -8.05 0.28
N ASN A 191 -10.92 -9.23 0.87
CA ASN A 191 -9.62 -9.77 1.24
C ASN A 191 -8.76 -10.10 0.01
N ARG A 192 -9.32 -10.77 -1.01
CA ARG A 192 -8.61 -11.00 -2.27
C ARG A 192 -8.21 -9.69 -2.96
N PHE A 193 -9.09 -8.69 -2.97
CA PHE A 193 -8.77 -7.35 -3.47
C PHE A 193 -7.57 -6.75 -2.73
N ARG A 194 -7.59 -6.77 -1.39
CA ARG A 194 -6.48 -6.30 -0.55
C ARG A 194 -5.18 -7.05 -0.85
N GLU A 195 -5.23 -8.37 -0.96
CA GLU A 195 -4.07 -9.23 -1.22
C GLU A 195 -3.40 -8.90 -2.56
N VAL A 196 -4.19 -8.72 -3.63
CA VAL A 196 -3.65 -8.34 -4.96
C VAL A 196 -2.93 -6.98 -4.90
N ILE A 197 -3.52 -6.00 -4.21
CA ILE A 197 -2.89 -4.67 -4.04
C ILE A 197 -1.59 -4.79 -3.23
N VAL A 198 -1.60 -5.53 -2.12
CA VAL A 198 -0.40 -5.69 -1.27
C VAL A 198 0.70 -6.45 -2.02
N ALA A 199 0.34 -7.47 -2.82
CA ALA A 199 1.28 -8.20 -3.65
C ALA A 199 1.96 -7.27 -4.68
N PHE A 200 1.17 -6.46 -5.40
CA PHE A 200 1.68 -5.44 -6.31
C PHE A 200 2.68 -4.49 -5.60
N LEU A 201 2.34 -4.01 -4.41
CA LEU A 201 3.21 -3.09 -3.67
C LEU A 201 4.51 -3.75 -3.20
N ARG A 202 4.47 -5.01 -2.76
CA ARG A 202 5.68 -5.74 -2.39
C ARG A 202 6.58 -5.97 -3.58
N GLU A 203 6.00 -6.35 -4.72
CA GLU A 203 6.75 -6.60 -5.95
C GLU A 203 7.37 -5.32 -6.53
N ALA A 204 6.66 -4.20 -6.47
CA ALA A 204 7.20 -2.89 -6.91
C ALA A 204 8.46 -2.47 -6.12
N PHE A 205 8.58 -2.89 -4.86
CA PHE A 205 9.75 -2.61 -4.02
C PHE A 205 10.79 -3.73 -4.05
N MET A 206 10.55 -4.82 -4.78
CA MET A 206 11.52 -5.90 -4.96
C MET A 206 12.51 -5.52 -6.06
N CYS A 207 13.81 -5.58 -5.80
CA CYS A 207 14.82 -5.39 -6.84
C CYS A 207 15.03 -6.71 -7.58
N TYR A 208 14.98 -6.67 -8.90
CA TYR A 208 15.39 -7.79 -9.73
C TYR A 208 16.89 -8.07 -9.52
N HIS A 209 17.22 -9.29 -9.10
CA HIS A 209 18.59 -9.76 -9.11
C HIS A 209 18.72 -10.82 -10.19
N LYS A 210 19.42 -10.50 -11.28
CA LYS A 210 19.87 -11.54 -12.22
C LYS A 210 20.83 -12.43 -11.41
N PRO A 211 20.54 -13.72 -11.17
CA PRO A 211 21.53 -14.58 -10.54
C PRO A 211 22.80 -14.50 -11.39
N ARG A 212 23.92 -14.08 -10.78
CA ARG A 212 25.22 -14.15 -11.43
C ARG A 212 25.38 -15.61 -11.86
N ALA A 213 25.41 -15.86 -13.16
CA ALA A 213 25.88 -17.13 -13.67
C ALA A 213 27.23 -17.35 -13.01
N THR A 214 27.31 -18.33 -12.13
CA THR A 214 28.59 -18.81 -11.62
C THR A 214 29.41 -19.14 -12.85
N GLU A 215 30.39 -18.29 -13.16
CA GLU A 215 31.50 -18.67 -14.01
C GLU A 215 32.10 -19.89 -13.33
N GLY A 216 31.72 -21.06 -13.84
CA GLY A 216 32.31 -22.32 -13.47
C GLY A 216 33.78 -22.21 -13.82
N PHE A 217 34.59 -21.85 -12.83
CA PHE A 217 36.03 -22.01 -12.90
C PHE A 217 36.27 -23.50 -13.08
N ARG A 218 36.43 -23.88 -14.35
CA ARG A 218 36.90 -25.18 -14.78
C ARG A 218 38.32 -25.33 -14.24
N ARG A 219 38.48 -26.05 -13.13
CA ARG A 219 39.76 -26.65 -12.75
C ARG A 219 39.59 -28.17 -12.74
N GLN A 220 39.85 -28.78 -13.90
CA GLN A 220 40.33 -30.17 -13.97
C GLN A 220 41.83 -30.17 -13.61
N GLY A 221 42.25 -31.20 -12.88
CA GLY A 221 43.56 -31.36 -12.21
C GLY A 221 44.79 -31.25 -13.13
N THR A 222 46.02 -31.17 -12.61
CA THR A 222 46.68 -32.18 -11.77
C THR A 222 47.94 -31.57 -11.09
N PRO A 223 48.58 -32.26 -10.12
CA PRO A 223 49.42 -31.68 -9.07
C PRO A 223 50.91 -31.63 -9.41
N THR A 224 51.64 -30.74 -8.73
CA THR A 224 53.07 -30.93 -8.46
C THR A 224 53.45 -30.24 -7.15
N ASN A 225 54.00 -31.06 -6.24
CA ASN A 225 54.66 -30.68 -5.00
C ASN A 225 55.74 -29.62 -5.22
N LEU A 226 55.93 -28.77 -4.21
CA LEU A 226 57.23 -28.32 -3.72
C LEU A 226 57.02 -27.78 -2.30
N ASP A 227 57.56 -28.50 -1.33
CA ASP A 227 57.69 -28.11 0.08
C ASP A 227 58.68 -26.94 0.22
N LEU A 228 58.39 -25.99 1.12
CA LEU A 228 59.42 -25.38 1.96
C LEU A 228 58.79 -24.72 3.20
N GLU A 229 59.35 -25.08 4.36
CA GLU A 229 58.98 -24.73 5.73
C GLU A 229 59.25 -23.27 6.14
N ASP A 230 58.59 -22.91 7.24
CA ASP A 230 58.95 -21.96 8.30
C ASP A 230 58.96 -20.44 8.03
N ILE A 231 58.16 -19.72 8.83
CA ILE A 231 58.61 -18.90 9.98
C ILE A 231 57.40 -18.04 10.47
N LEU A 232 57.02 -18.21 11.74
CA LEU A 232 56.15 -17.30 12.53
C LEU A 232 56.86 -15.97 12.84
N PRO A 233 56.15 -14.94 13.30
CA PRO A 233 56.37 -14.61 14.72
C PRO A 233 55.13 -14.13 15.50
N ALA A 234 55.25 -14.33 16.81
CA ALA A 234 54.38 -13.86 17.89
C ALA A 234 54.89 -12.54 18.52
N SER A 235 54.02 -11.94 19.36
CA SER A 235 54.28 -11.10 20.56
C SER A 235 54.90 -9.69 20.35
N SER A 236 54.19 -8.60 20.69
CA SER A 236 54.11 -7.90 22.02
C SER A 236 55.39 -7.09 22.33
N GLU A 237 55.40 -5.82 22.76
CA GLU A 237 54.80 -5.22 23.95
C GLU A 237 55.09 -3.69 24.01
N ASN A 238 54.18 -2.96 24.66
CA ASN A 238 54.35 -1.81 25.58
C ASN A 238 55.16 -0.53 25.26
N SER A 239 54.49 0.62 25.48
CA SER A 239 54.97 1.63 26.45
C SER A 239 53.84 2.55 26.95
N HIS A 240 53.92 2.87 28.25
CA HIS A 240 53.00 3.60 29.13
C HIS A 240 53.19 5.14 29.14
N ALA A 241 52.15 5.90 29.54
CA ALA A 241 52.15 6.90 30.66
C ALA A 241 50.88 7.80 30.59
N GLU A 242 49.88 7.60 31.46
CA GLU A 242 49.55 8.37 32.68
C GLU A 242 48.93 9.79 32.49
N ASN A 243 47.66 9.98 32.90
CA ASN A 243 47.28 10.97 33.93
C ASN A 243 45.86 10.78 34.52
N LYS A 244 45.68 11.33 35.72
CA LYS A 244 44.69 11.10 36.80
C LYS A 244 43.25 11.65 36.62
N GLN A 245 42.31 11.02 37.34
CA GLN A 245 40.91 11.39 37.74
C GLN A 245 40.85 12.58 38.76
N PRO A 246 39.71 13.00 39.41
CA PRO A 246 38.27 12.60 39.35
C PRO A 246 37.18 13.74 39.39
N VAL A 247 35.91 13.34 39.12
CA VAL A 247 34.58 13.66 39.76
C VAL A 247 34.20 15.08 40.25
N SER A 248 33.03 15.59 39.82
CA SER A 248 31.94 16.12 40.71
C SER A 248 30.65 16.47 39.95
N ASP A 249 29.52 16.13 40.58
CA ASP A 249 28.10 16.38 40.26
C ASP A 249 27.68 17.86 40.15
N PHE A 250 26.51 18.13 39.54
CA PHE A 250 25.48 19.05 40.08
C PHE A 250 24.11 18.88 39.37
N GLU A 251 23.09 18.55 40.17
CA GLU A 251 21.64 18.78 39.97
C GLU A 251 21.36 20.31 39.90
N SER A 252 20.19 20.92 39.66
CA SER A 252 18.76 20.60 39.63
C SER A 252 18.06 21.81 38.97
N ASP A 253 16.81 21.66 38.50
CA ASP A 253 15.71 22.61 38.80
C ASP A 253 14.44 22.23 38.00
N LYS A 254 13.55 21.54 38.70
CA LYS A 254 12.10 21.51 38.42
C LYS A 254 11.43 22.14 39.64
N GLN A 255 10.52 23.09 39.41
CA GLN A 255 9.67 23.66 40.46
C GLN A 255 8.19 23.37 40.15
N GLU A 256 7.51 22.88 41.19
CA GLU A 256 6.13 22.41 41.27
C GLU A 256 5.09 23.51 41.61
N HIS A 257 3.82 23.05 41.62
CA HIS A 257 2.62 23.48 42.38
C HIS A 257 1.49 23.96 41.44
N ILE A 258 0.22 23.51 41.55
CA ILE A 258 -0.63 23.24 42.74
C ILE A 258 -1.67 22.14 42.45
N TYR A 259 -2.00 21.39 43.50
CA TYR A 259 -3.01 20.33 43.70
C TYR A 259 -4.48 20.78 43.58
N LEU A 260 -5.38 19.82 43.31
CA LEU A 260 -6.57 19.55 44.14
C LEU A 260 -7.08 18.12 43.90
N ASN A 261 -7.10 17.34 44.99
CA ASN A 261 -7.63 15.98 45.11
C ASN A 261 -9.16 15.93 45.03
N SER A 262 -9.70 14.80 44.54
CA SER A 262 -10.70 14.04 45.33
C SER A 262 -10.57 12.56 45.00
N SER A 263 -10.44 11.79 46.08
CA SER A 263 -10.28 10.35 46.17
C SER A 263 -11.53 9.59 45.74
N ASP A 264 -11.35 8.35 45.26
CA ASP A 264 -12.00 7.15 45.78
C ASP A 264 -11.22 5.91 45.27
N ASP A 265 -10.51 5.28 46.20
CA ASP A 265 -9.83 3.98 46.07
C ASP A 265 -10.85 2.85 46.22
N VAL A 266 -10.77 1.80 45.37
CA VAL A 266 -10.76 0.39 45.83
C VAL A 266 -9.96 -0.46 44.84
N ASP A 267 -8.95 -1.13 45.38
CA ASP A 267 -8.01 -2.09 44.78
C ASP A 267 -8.64 -3.35 44.17
N GLY A 268 -7.91 -3.93 43.21
CA GLY A 268 -8.08 -5.29 42.74
C GLY A 268 -7.00 -5.67 41.72
N ALA A 269 -5.84 -6.10 42.21
CA ALA A 269 -4.71 -6.58 41.43
C ALA A 269 -5.05 -7.85 40.63
N ASP A 270 -4.64 -7.91 39.35
CA ASP A 270 -4.32 -9.17 38.67
C ASP A 270 -3.22 -8.94 37.63
N ASN A 271 -2.16 -9.74 37.73
CA ASN A 271 -1.00 -9.76 36.86
C ASN A 271 -1.27 -10.75 35.72
N GLY A 272 -1.12 -10.30 34.48
CA GLY A 272 -1.16 -11.17 33.31
C GLY A 272 -0.44 -10.55 32.13
N ASP A 273 0.82 -10.93 31.97
CA ASP A 273 1.54 -10.89 30.70
C ASP A 273 0.68 -11.51 29.60
N ASP A 274 0.60 -10.88 28.43
CA ASP A 274 0.58 -11.62 27.16
C ASP A 274 0.97 -10.72 25.97
N ASN A 275 2.23 -10.91 25.55
CA ASN A 275 2.69 -10.59 24.21
C ASN A 275 1.95 -11.50 23.21
N SER A 276 1.08 -10.93 22.38
CA SER A 276 0.57 -11.64 21.20
C SER A 276 0.76 -10.81 19.93
N THR A 277 2.00 -10.80 19.42
CA THR A 277 2.29 -10.50 18.02
C THR A 277 1.94 -11.73 17.19
N ILE A 278 0.83 -11.68 16.46
CA ILE A 278 0.46 -12.75 15.52
C ILE A 278 1.37 -12.64 14.29
N ILE A 279 2.33 -13.56 14.19
CA ILE A 279 3.12 -13.81 12.98
C ILE A 279 2.23 -14.59 12.00
N TYR A 280 1.87 -13.96 10.88
CA TYR A 280 1.16 -14.62 9.80
C TYR A 280 2.12 -15.53 9.01
N GLN A 281 1.93 -16.85 9.11
CA GLN A 281 2.59 -17.86 8.27
C GLN A 281 1.65 -18.23 7.11
N ALA A 282 2.09 -17.96 5.88
CA ALA A 282 1.37 -18.38 4.68
C ALA A 282 1.49 -19.91 4.46
N PRO A 283 0.42 -20.62 4.07
CA PRO A 283 0.52 -22.03 3.71
C PRO A 283 1.14 -22.19 2.31
N VAL A 284 2.19 -23.01 2.23
CA VAL A 284 2.75 -23.52 0.97
C VAL A 284 1.98 -24.78 0.58
N GLY A 285 1.43 -24.82 -0.63
CA GLY A 285 0.83 -26.00 -1.25
C GLY A 285 0.82 -25.89 -2.79
N PRO A 286 0.96 -27.00 -3.54
CA PRO A 286 1.63 -27.03 -4.83
C PRO A 286 0.73 -26.83 -6.07
N ASP A 287 1.41 -26.56 -7.17
CA ASP A 287 0.97 -26.28 -8.54
C ASP A 287 -0.20 -27.11 -9.11
N SER A 288 -1.02 -26.46 -9.94
CA SER A 288 -1.19 -26.83 -11.36
C SER A 288 -2.25 -25.94 -12.01
N CYS A 289 -1.91 -25.28 -13.12
CA CYS A 289 -2.67 -25.34 -14.39
C CYS A 289 -2.07 -24.37 -15.42
N ASN A 290 -1.34 -24.95 -16.38
CA ASN A 290 -1.00 -24.34 -17.65
C ASN A 290 -2.24 -24.17 -18.52
N HIS A 291 -2.36 -23.02 -19.18
CA HIS A 291 -2.62 -22.85 -20.62
C HIS A 291 -3.00 -21.39 -20.87
N ILE A 292 -2.06 -20.61 -21.44
CA ILE A 292 -2.27 -19.62 -22.52
C ILE A 292 -0.86 -19.31 -23.04
N SER A 293 -0.64 -19.68 -24.29
CA SER A 293 0.55 -19.39 -25.07
C SER A 293 0.53 -17.95 -25.59
N ASP A 294 1.74 -17.40 -25.75
CA ASP A 294 2.12 -16.21 -26.51
C ASP A 294 2.03 -14.83 -25.83
N LEU A 295 2.73 -14.69 -24.70
CA LEU A 295 3.55 -13.52 -24.37
C LEU A 295 4.75 -14.02 -23.54
N SER A 296 5.76 -14.58 -24.22
CA SER A 296 6.99 -15.08 -23.60
C SER A 296 7.90 -13.91 -23.16
N ARG A 297 7.55 -13.27 -22.04
CA ARG A 297 8.55 -12.66 -21.16
C ARG A 297 8.82 -13.66 -20.03
N ASP A 298 10.05 -14.15 -20.04
CA ASP A 298 10.75 -14.93 -19.00
C ASP A 298 10.10 -14.80 -17.60
N ARG A 299 9.23 -15.77 -17.25
CA ARG A 299 8.47 -15.80 -15.97
C ARG A 299 9.34 -16.00 -14.73
N ASP A 300 10.65 -16.15 -14.92
CA ASP A 300 11.62 -16.38 -13.84
C ASP A 300 12.21 -15.06 -13.28
N LYS A 301 11.71 -13.90 -13.71
CA LYS A 301 12.20 -12.60 -13.26
C LYS A 301 11.24 -11.96 -12.26
N THR A 302 11.53 -12.09 -10.97
CA THR A 302 10.81 -11.38 -9.91
C THR A 302 11.46 -10.02 -9.62
N GLY A 303 10.64 -8.97 -9.49
CA GLY A 303 11.08 -7.62 -9.13
C GLY A 303 11.48 -6.71 -10.31
N LEU A 304 11.85 -5.47 -9.98
CA LEU A 304 12.08 -4.37 -10.92
C LEU A 304 13.57 -4.10 -11.12
N ARG A 305 13.96 -3.67 -12.34
CA ARG A 305 15.32 -3.19 -12.65
C ARG A 305 15.53 -1.76 -12.16
N TYR A 306 16.23 -1.60 -11.04
CA TYR A 306 16.66 -0.29 -10.50
C TYR A 306 17.96 0.19 -11.17
N THR A 307 17.96 0.27 -12.51
CA THR A 307 19.12 0.62 -13.35
C THR A 307 19.00 2.04 -13.91
N THR A 308 18.00 2.26 -14.76
CA THR A 308 17.66 3.56 -15.35
C THR A 308 16.17 3.85 -15.13
N VAL A 309 15.78 5.13 -15.11
CA VAL A 309 14.37 5.50 -14.95
C VAL A 309 13.47 4.88 -16.03
N PRO A 310 13.85 4.86 -17.33
CA PRO A 310 13.00 4.24 -18.35
C PRO A 310 12.86 2.71 -18.20
N GLU A 311 13.93 2.00 -17.83
CA GLU A 311 13.85 0.55 -17.55
C GLU A 311 12.98 0.25 -16.33
N LEU A 312 13.13 1.06 -15.27
CA LEU A 312 12.31 0.93 -14.07
C LEU A 312 10.83 1.23 -14.36
N ALA A 313 10.56 2.26 -15.18
CA ALA A 313 9.22 2.61 -15.62
C ALA A 313 8.58 1.52 -16.48
N GLU A 314 9.36 0.90 -17.38
CA GLU A 314 8.90 -0.24 -18.18
C GLU A 314 8.49 -1.41 -17.28
N ASP A 315 9.35 -1.81 -16.34
CA ASP A 315 9.06 -2.92 -15.43
C ASP A 315 7.87 -2.62 -14.51
N LEU A 316 7.81 -1.40 -13.96
CA LEU A 316 6.71 -0.95 -13.11
C LEU A 316 5.38 -0.91 -13.87
N TYR A 317 5.40 -0.47 -15.13
CA TYR A 317 4.21 -0.42 -15.96
C TYR A 317 3.72 -1.83 -16.33
N CYS A 318 4.62 -2.75 -16.67
CA CYS A 318 4.27 -4.16 -16.85
C CYS A 318 3.67 -4.77 -15.57
N LEU A 319 4.30 -4.53 -14.42
CA LEU A 319 3.77 -4.99 -13.14
C LEU A 319 2.37 -4.41 -12.85
N PHE A 320 2.13 -3.14 -13.19
CA PHE A 320 0.81 -2.53 -13.05
C PHE A 320 -0.21 -3.19 -13.98
N ILE A 321 0.14 -3.47 -15.25
CA ILE A 321 -0.72 -4.19 -16.19
C ILE A 321 -1.13 -5.55 -15.64
N ASP A 322 -0.16 -6.31 -15.12
CA ASP A 322 -0.39 -7.62 -14.54
C ASP A 322 -1.30 -7.54 -13.31
N CYS A 323 -1.08 -6.56 -12.42
CA CYS A 323 -1.96 -6.29 -11.28
C CYS A 323 -3.40 -6.01 -11.74
N MET A 324 -3.59 -5.14 -12.74
CA MET A 324 -4.94 -4.83 -13.24
C MET A 324 -5.60 -6.05 -13.91
N ALA A 325 -4.84 -6.89 -14.60
CA ALA A 325 -5.35 -8.14 -15.18
C ALA A 325 -5.72 -9.18 -14.11
N GLN A 326 -4.95 -9.26 -13.02
CA GLN A 326 -5.26 -10.09 -11.85
C GLN A 326 -6.55 -9.60 -11.17
N LEU A 327 -6.71 -8.29 -10.95
CA LEU A 327 -7.95 -7.72 -10.41
C LEU A 327 -9.17 -8.04 -11.29
N ALA A 328 -9.05 -7.86 -12.61
CA ALA A 328 -10.13 -8.17 -13.55
C ALA A 328 -10.57 -9.65 -13.47
N ARG A 329 -9.62 -10.58 -13.44
CA ARG A 329 -9.89 -12.02 -13.28
C ARG A 329 -10.54 -12.32 -11.93
N MET A 330 -9.98 -11.78 -10.85
CA MET A 330 -10.50 -11.97 -9.49
C MET A 330 -11.95 -11.52 -9.38
N PHE A 331 -12.30 -10.32 -9.83
CA PHE A 331 -13.68 -9.85 -9.79
C PHE A 331 -14.61 -10.70 -10.65
N ARG A 332 -14.16 -11.14 -11.83
CA ARG A 332 -14.96 -12.01 -12.71
C ARG A 332 -15.27 -13.35 -12.04
N GLU A 333 -14.27 -13.94 -11.39
CA GLU A 333 -14.44 -15.18 -10.63
C GLU A 333 -15.43 -15.00 -9.49
N GLU A 334 -15.30 -13.95 -8.69
CA GLU A 334 -16.20 -13.66 -7.56
C GLU A 334 -17.63 -13.38 -8.04
N ALA A 335 -17.80 -12.63 -9.12
CA ALA A 335 -19.10 -12.39 -9.76
C ALA A 335 -19.77 -13.71 -10.22
N ARG A 336 -18.98 -14.64 -10.78
CA ARG A 336 -19.47 -15.97 -11.17
C ARG A 336 -19.89 -16.80 -9.96
N LEU A 337 -19.10 -16.78 -8.87
CA LEU A 337 -19.43 -17.49 -7.64
C LEU A 337 -20.70 -16.94 -6.97
N ALA A 338 -20.91 -15.62 -7.05
CA ALA A 338 -22.09 -14.94 -6.53
C ALA A 338 -23.33 -15.06 -7.43
N MET A 339 -23.24 -15.76 -8.58
CA MET A 339 -24.30 -15.83 -9.60
C MET A 339 -24.79 -14.44 -10.05
N ASN A 340 -23.90 -13.46 -10.04
CA ASN A 340 -24.16 -12.07 -10.42
C ASN A 340 -23.18 -11.65 -11.53
N PRO A 341 -23.41 -12.08 -12.78
CA PRO A 341 -22.47 -11.87 -13.88
C PRO A 341 -22.26 -10.38 -14.16
N GLN A 342 -21.03 -10.01 -14.48
CA GLN A 342 -20.69 -8.65 -14.88
C GLN A 342 -21.13 -8.39 -16.33
N PRO A 343 -21.39 -7.12 -16.70
CA PRO A 343 -21.47 -6.70 -18.10
C PRO A 343 -20.27 -7.17 -18.92
N ASP A 344 -20.50 -7.55 -20.18
CA ASP A 344 -19.47 -8.15 -21.04
C ASP A 344 -18.26 -7.22 -21.27
N ASP A 345 -18.51 -5.91 -21.35
CA ASP A 345 -17.50 -4.86 -21.49
C ASP A 345 -16.59 -4.72 -20.26
N TRP A 346 -16.96 -5.32 -19.12
CA TRP A 346 -16.16 -5.28 -17.90
C TRP A 346 -15.36 -6.54 -17.68
N ASN A 347 -15.59 -7.59 -18.44
CA ASN A 347 -14.90 -8.85 -18.23
C ASN A 347 -13.39 -8.71 -18.43
N ILE A 348 -12.95 -7.92 -19.41
CA ILE A 348 -11.54 -7.77 -19.82
C ILE A 348 -11.14 -6.30 -19.69
N ASN A 349 -9.87 -6.03 -19.38
CA ASN A 349 -9.34 -4.66 -19.46
C ASN A 349 -9.12 -4.26 -20.93
N PRO A 350 -9.24 -2.97 -21.29
CA PRO A 350 -8.75 -2.49 -22.57
C PRO A 350 -7.27 -2.86 -22.77
N GLU A 351 -6.87 -3.05 -24.02
CA GLU A 351 -5.48 -3.37 -24.35
C GLU A 351 -4.53 -2.27 -23.85
N PRO A 352 -3.45 -2.62 -23.12
CA PRO A 352 -2.52 -1.63 -22.62
C PRO A 352 -1.70 -1.03 -23.76
N PRO A 353 -1.59 0.31 -23.85
CA PRO A 353 -0.70 0.95 -24.81
C PRO A 353 0.77 0.68 -24.45
N ILE A 354 1.64 0.73 -25.46
CA ILE A 354 3.09 0.57 -25.29
C ILE A 354 3.67 1.82 -24.61
N LEU A 355 4.44 1.61 -23.54
CA LEU A 355 5.26 2.66 -22.94
C LEU A 355 6.47 2.94 -23.84
N ARG A 356 6.61 4.18 -24.34
CA ARG A 356 7.73 4.56 -25.20
C ARG A 356 8.97 4.83 -24.35
N VAL A 357 10.03 4.08 -24.60
CA VAL A 357 11.35 4.27 -24.00
C VAL A 357 12.22 4.99 -25.03
N PHE A 358 12.61 6.24 -24.74
CA PHE A 358 13.45 7.07 -25.62
C PHE A 358 14.88 7.14 -25.12
#